data_AF-A0AAN8WXQ1-F1
#
_entry.id   AF-A0AAN8WXQ1-F1
#
_cell.length_a   1.000
_cell.length_b   1.000
_cell.length_c   1.000
_cell.angle_alpha   90.00
_cell.angle_beta   90.00
_cell.angle_gamma   90.00
#
_symmetry.space_group_name_H-M   'P 1'
#
loop_
_entity.id
_entity.type
_entity.pdbx_description
1 polymer ?
#
loop_
_entity_poly.entity_id
_entity_poly.type
_entity_poly.pdbx_seq_one_letter_code
_entity_poly.pdbx_strand_id
1 'polypeptide(L)'
;MSEESDHIPNFFSQLTPVFPTVTEDGKIETVQFLEAGKAFIQIYDQLGTAFYVVKKDMLGNIEKLYKTYSKSPEKYKFLNDLISEERNDPSIYAVDALLWLKRALEFTVHFMNGICSEFEKSESFDKLDHLATEAYNSTLKIYHMWLVQNVFKVVVKSVPNRTNLVKALYFGSPGPEEALYRDVRSYVQRLEKNLAVIVQMYDEWGLNSDKRV
;
A
#
# COMPACT_ATOMS: atom_id res chain seq x y z
N MET A 1 -29.35 3.56 25.61
CA MET A 1 -28.39 4.66 25.86
C MET A 1 -27.11 4.26 25.19
N SER A 2 -26.67 5.10 24.25
CA SER A 2 -25.69 4.83 23.20
C SER A 2 -24.30 4.43 23.74
N GLU A 3 -23.85 3.22 23.39
CA GLU A 3 -22.44 2.84 23.40
C GLU A 3 -21.75 3.44 22.15
N GLU A 4 -21.76 4.76 22.01
CA GLU A 4 -20.77 5.44 21.18
C GLU A 4 -19.58 5.71 22.09
N SER A 5 -18.73 4.70 22.27
CA SER A 5 -17.45 4.90 22.94
C SER A 5 -16.58 5.81 22.06
N ASP A 6 -15.99 6.83 22.68
CA ASP A 6 -15.12 7.85 22.12
C ASP A 6 -14.04 7.27 21.20
N HIS A 7 -14.37 7.05 19.92
CA HIS A 7 -13.38 6.65 18.94
C HIS A 7 -12.55 7.87 18.59
N ILE A 8 -11.39 8.02 19.24
CA ILE A 8 -10.39 9.03 18.85
C ILE A 8 -10.03 8.77 17.39
N PRO A 9 -10.26 9.74 16.48
CA PRO A 9 -9.97 9.54 15.06
C PRO A 9 -8.47 9.40 14.84
N ASN A 10 -8.10 8.51 13.91
CA ASN A 10 -6.74 8.32 13.45
C ASN A 10 -6.71 8.28 11.92
N PHE A 11 -5.52 8.21 11.36
CA PHE A 11 -5.29 8.16 9.92
C PHE A 11 -6.14 7.11 9.21
N PHE A 12 -6.25 5.89 9.76
CA PHE A 12 -6.96 4.78 9.12
C PHE A 12 -8.48 4.87 9.26
N SER A 13 -8.99 5.33 10.41
CA SER A 13 -10.44 5.53 10.59
C SER A 13 -11.00 6.72 9.81
N GLN A 14 -10.14 7.69 9.44
CA GLN A 14 -10.53 8.83 8.60
C GLN A 14 -10.20 8.66 7.12
N LEU A 15 -9.55 7.55 6.73
CA LEU A 15 -9.08 7.42 5.36
C LEU A 15 -10.26 7.24 4.40
N THR A 16 -10.44 8.20 3.50
CA THR A 16 -11.48 8.17 2.48
C THR A 16 -10.92 8.71 1.15
N PRO A 17 -11.21 8.06 0.01
CA PRO A 17 -11.95 6.79 -0.10
C PRO A 17 -11.13 5.57 0.38
N VAL A 18 -11.83 4.51 0.77
CA VAL A 18 -11.21 3.21 1.07
C VAL A 18 -11.13 2.34 -0.19
N PHE A 19 -10.20 1.36 -0.20
CA PHE A 19 -10.09 0.42 -1.31
C PHE A 19 -11.43 -0.29 -1.60
N PRO A 20 -11.76 -0.57 -2.87
CA PRO A 20 -13.06 -1.12 -3.22
C PRO A 20 -13.24 -2.50 -2.61
N THR A 21 -14.50 -2.86 -2.37
CA THR A 21 -14.86 -4.26 -2.14
C THR A 21 -14.74 -4.98 -3.48
N VAL A 22 -13.92 -6.03 -3.51
CA VAL A 22 -13.81 -6.92 -4.67
C VAL A 22 -15.17 -7.59 -4.92
N THR A 23 -15.63 -7.59 -6.17
CA THR A 23 -16.90 -8.24 -6.55
C THR A 23 -16.80 -9.76 -6.47
N GLU A 24 -17.94 -10.46 -6.53
CA GLU A 24 -17.98 -11.93 -6.49
C GLU A 24 -17.18 -12.58 -7.64
N ASP A 25 -17.11 -11.93 -8.79
CA ASP A 25 -16.34 -12.36 -9.97
C ASP A 25 -14.89 -11.82 -9.99
N GLY A 26 -14.40 -11.28 -8.86
CA GLY A 26 -13.00 -10.89 -8.72
C GLY A 26 -12.62 -9.57 -9.41
N LYS A 27 -13.57 -8.65 -9.60
CA LYS A 27 -13.32 -7.34 -10.22
C LYS A 27 -13.06 -6.25 -9.18
N ILE A 28 -12.18 -5.32 -9.55
CA ILE A 28 -11.78 -4.16 -8.75
C ILE A 28 -12.20 -2.90 -9.50
N GLU A 29 -13.05 -2.05 -8.90
CA GLU A 29 -13.43 -0.77 -9.53
C GLU A 29 -12.21 0.16 -9.61
N THR A 30 -11.90 0.65 -10.81
CA THR A 30 -10.63 1.32 -11.10
C THR A 30 -10.50 2.65 -10.38
N VAL A 31 -11.52 3.51 -10.45
CA VAL A 31 -11.40 4.88 -9.91
C VAL A 31 -11.26 4.84 -8.40
N GLN A 32 -12.06 4.03 -7.72
CA GLN A 32 -12.03 3.84 -6.28
C GLN A 32 -10.69 3.23 -5.84
N PHE A 33 -10.17 2.23 -6.54
CA PHE A 33 -8.85 1.67 -6.21
C PHE A 33 -7.74 2.72 -6.30
N LEU A 34 -7.74 3.51 -7.37
CA LEU A 34 -6.70 4.51 -7.60
C LEU A 34 -6.83 5.72 -6.66
N GLU A 35 -8.03 6.22 -6.38
CA GLU A 35 -8.24 7.29 -5.39
C GLU A 35 -7.93 6.81 -3.97
N ALA A 36 -8.30 5.57 -3.62
CA ALA A 36 -7.94 4.98 -2.33
C ALA A 36 -6.42 4.80 -2.21
N GLY A 37 -5.75 4.40 -3.30
CA GLY A 37 -4.29 4.38 -3.40
C GLY A 37 -3.68 5.75 -3.12
N LYS A 38 -4.18 6.83 -3.75
CA LYS A 38 -3.69 8.21 -3.52
C LYS A 38 -3.89 8.67 -2.07
N ALA A 39 -5.03 8.34 -1.46
CA ALA A 39 -5.30 8.64 -0.06
C ALA A 39 -4.35 7.85 0.85
N PHE A 40 -4.19 6.55 0.59
CA PHE A 40 -3.35 5.68 1.41
C PHE A 40 -1.87 6.07 1.39
N ILE A 41 -1.31 6.48 0.23
CA ILE A 41 0.10 6.88 0.17
C ILE A 41 0.43 8.15 0.97
N GLN A 42 -0.55 8.88 1.50
CA GLN A 42 -0.26 9.97 2.46
C GLN A 42 0.35 9.45 3.77
N ILE A 43 0.23 8.15 4.06
CA ILE A 43 0.89 7.53 5.22
C ILE A 43 2.41 7.71 5.19
N TYR A 44 3.00 7.79 3.99
CA TYR A 44 4.43 7.98 3.81
C TYR A 44 4.92 9.33 4.31
N ASP A 45 4.05 10.34 4.41
CA ASP A 45 4.42 11.61 5.04
C ASP A 45 4.66 11.44 6.55
N GLN A 46 4.02 10.44 7.16
CA GLN A 46 4.18 10.10 8.58
C GLN A 46 5.41 9.21 8.83
N LEU A 47 5.93 8.55 7.79
CA LEU A 47 7.10 7.67 7.87
C LEU A 47 8.45 8.40 7.71
N GLY A 48 8.42 9.72 7.44
CA GLY A 48 9.60 10.57 7.38
C GLY A 48 10.06 10.94 5.96
N THR A 49 10.95 11.93 5.85
CA THR A 49 11.31 12.56 4.57
C THR A 49 11.97 11.61 3.57
N ALA A 50 12.68 10.58 4.04
CA ALA A 50 13.30 9.58 3.17
C ALA A 50 12.27 8.79 2.35
N PHE A 51 11.04 8.64 2.86
CA PHE A 51 9.95 7.97 2.15
C PHE A 51 9.32 8.80 1.04
N TYR A 52 9.69 10.08 0.88
CA TYR A 52 9.24 10.91 -0.24
C TYR A 52 9.53 10.25 -1.60
N VAL A 53 10.67 9.58 -1.73
CA VAL A 53 11.05 8.90 -2.98
C VAL A 53 10.08 7.73 -3.28
N VAL A 54 9.68 6.98 -2.24
CA VAL A 54 8.71 5.88 -2.36
C VAL A 54 7.33 6.42 -2.70
N LYS A 55 6.86 7.44 -1.96
CA LYS A 55 5.58 8.11 -2.23
C LYS A 55 5.50 8.63 -3.66
N LYS A 56 6.57 9.27 -4.14
CA LYS A 56 6.63 9.84 -5.50
C LYS A 56 6.55 8.75 -6.58
N ASP A 57 7.24 7.62 -6.39
CA ASP A 57 7.17 6.49 -7.32
C ASP A 57 5.74 5.91 -7.39
N MET A 58 5.13 5.64 -6.23
CA MET A 58 3.76 5.14 -6.16
C MET A 58 2.76 6.11 -6.80
N LEU A 59 2.87 7.41 -6.53
CA LEU A 59 2.02 8.42 -7.15
C LEU A 59 2.16 8.43 -8.68
N GLY A 60 3.39 8.38 -9.19
CA GLY A 60 3.64 8.30 -10.64
C GLY A 60 3.04 7.05 -11.29
N ASN A 61 3.03 5.92 -10.59
CA ASN A 61 2.37 4.70 -11.06
C ASN A 61 0.85 4.83 -11.06
N ILE A 62 0.25 5.45 -10.02
CA ILE A 62 -1.18 5.75 -9.99
C ILE A 62 -1.57 6.71 -11.13
N GLU A 63 -0.77 7.75 -11.40
CA GLU A 63 -1.01 8.70 -12.49
C GLU A 63 -0.99 8.04 -13.87
N LYS A 64 -0.06 7.10 -14.11
CA LYS A 64 -0.02 6.30 -15.35
C LYS A 64 -1.30 5.47 -15.51
N LEU A 65 -1.78 4.85 -14.44
CA LEU A 65 -3.02 4.07 -14.46
C LEU A 65 -4.24 4.96 -14.72
N TYR A 66 -4.31 6.15 -14.11
CA TYR A 66 -5.35 7.13 -14.41
C TYR A 66 -5.32 7.59 -15.87
N LYS A 67 -4.13 7.84 -16.41
CA LYS A 67 -3.96 8.24 -17.81
C LYS A 67 -4.47 7.16 -18.75
N THR A 68 -4.21 5.88 -18.45
CA THR A 68 -4.76 4.76 -19.21
C THR A 68 -6.27 4.67 -19.06
N TYR A 69 -6.80 4.70 -17.84
CA TYR A 69 -8.24 4.70 -17.57
C TYR A 69 -8.98 5.77 -18.40
N SER A 70 -8.42 6.98 -18.44
CA SER A 70 -9.02 8.13 -19.13
C SER A 70 -9.15 7.96 -20.65
N LYS A 71 -8.45 7.00 -21.27
CA LYS A 71 -8.62 6.70 -22.70
C LYS A 71 -10.01 6.14 -23.01
N SER A 72 -10.59 5.36 -22.10
CA SER A 72 -11.92 4.77 -22.25
C SER A 72 -12.53 4.38 -20.90
N PRO A 73 -13.10 5.34 -20.15
CA PRO A 73 -13.64 5.11 -18.81
C PRO A 73 -14.69 4.00 -18.72
N GLU A 74 -15.54 3.84 -19.75
CA GLU A 74 -16.57 2.79 -19.78
C GLU A 74 -15.96 1.40 -19.92
N LYS A 75 -14.95 1.25 -20.80
CA LYS A 75 -14.23 -0.02 -21.00
C LYS A 75 -13.36 -0.37 -19.80
N TYR A 76 -12.79 0.63 -19.15
CA TYR A 76 -11.84 0.50 -18.04
C TYR A 76 -12.48 0.74 -16.68
N LYS A 77 -13.79 0.45 -16.54
CA LYS A 77 -14.49 0.52 -15.25
C LYS A 77 -13.82 -0.35 -14.18
N PHE A 78 -13.32 -1.52 -14.57
CA PHE A 78 -12.61 -2.41 -13.66
C PHE A 78 -11.12 -2.51 -14.02
N LEU A 79 -10.28 -2.56 -12.99
CA LEU A 79 -8.83 -2.58 -13.12
C LEU A 79 -8.36 -3.82 -13.88
N ASN A 80 -9.06 -4.94 -13.69
CA ASN A 80 -8.82 -6.19 -14.41
C ASN A 80 -9.03 -6.02 -15.93
N ASP A 81 -10.07 -5.29 -16.35
CA ASP A 81 -10.36 -5.08 -17.78
C ASP A 81 -9.34 -4.13 -18.40
N LEU A 82 -8.95 -3.09 -17.66
CA LEU A 82 -7.86 -2.18 -18.03
C LEU A 82 -6.57 -2.98 -18.31
N ILE A 83 -6.15 -3.84 -17.39
CA ILE A 83 -4.91 -4.61 -17.55
C ILE A 83 -5.05 -5.71 -18.61
N SER A 84 -6.21 -6.37 -18.70
CA SER A 84 -6.48 -7.40 -19.70
C SER A 84 -6.38 -6.88 -21.13
N GLU A 85 -6.76 -5.62 -21.36
CA GLU A 85 -6.61 -4.98 -22.66
C GLU A 85 -5.16 -4.57 -22.91
N GLU A 86 -4.56 -3.83 -21.98
CA GLU A 86 -3.27 -3.19 -22.19
C GLU A 86 -2.11 -4.21 -22.21
N ARG A 87 -2.29 -5.43 -21.67
CA ARG A 87 -1.26 -6.49 -21.73
C ARG A 87 -0.89 -6.94 -23.14
N ASN A 88 -1.73 -6.68 -24.13
CA ASN A 88 -1.47 -7.04 -25.53
C ASN A 88 -0.70 -5.95 -26.28
N ASP A 89 -0.47 -4.79 -25.66
CA ASP A 89 0.26 -3.68 -26.27
C ASP A 89 1.55 -3.40 -25.48
N PRO A 90 2.72 -3.78 -26.05
CA PRO A 90 4.02 -3.63 -25.38
C PRO A 90 4.46 -2.17 -25.24
N SER A 91 3.75 -1.21 -25.82
CA SER A 91 4.05 0.23 -25.69
C SER A 91 3.47 0.84 -24.41
N ILE A 92 2.70 0.07 -23.62
CA ILE A 92 1.86 0.63 -22.57
C ILE A 92 2.44 0.44 -21.16
N TYR A 93 2.61 1.58 -20.49
CA TYR A 93 3.11 1.71 -19.12
C TYR A 93 2.16 1.23 -18.01
N ALA A 94 0.93 0.81 -18.30
CA ALA A 94 -0.09 0.48 -17.28
C ALA A 94 0.19 -0.84 -16.56
N VAL A 95 0.61 -1.87 -17.31
CA VAL A 95 0.99 -3.18 -16.74
C VAL A 95 2.17 -3.01 -15.80
N ASP A 96 3.21 -2.30 -16.23
CA ASP A 96 4.37 -2.01 -15.38
C ASP A 96 3.98 -1.11 -14.19
N ALA A 97 3.15 -0.08 -14.41
CA ALA A 97 2.73 0.81 -13.34
C ALA A 97 1.99 0.07 -12.22
N LEU A 98 1.02 -0.78 -12.56
CA LEU A 98 0.31 -1.57 -11.55
C LEU A 98 1.22 -2.63 -10.93
N LEU A 99 2.19 -3.20 -11.65
CA LEU A 99 3.18 -4.13 -11.08
C LEU A 99 3.98 -3.47 -9.95
N TRP A 100 4.55 -2.30 -10.22
CA TRP A 100 5.36 -1.57 -9.24
C TRP A 100 4.51 -1.03 -8.08
N LEU A 101 3.29 -0.54 -8.38
CA LEU A 101 2.35 -0.12 -7.35
C LEU A 101 1.97 -1.29 -6.43
N LYS A 102 1.63 -2.47 -6.99
CA LYS A 102 1.33 -3.70 -6.25
C LYS A 102 2.46 -4.05 -5.29
N ARG A 103 3.71 -4.08 -5.76
CA ARG A 103 4.88 -4.41 -4.93
C ARG A 103 5.09 -3.42 -3.77
N ALA A 104 4.90 -2.13 -4.01
CA ALA A 104 5.00 -1.12 -2.95
C ALA A 104 3.83 -1.21 -1.93
N LEU A 105 2.63 -1.55 -2.39
CA LEU A 105 1.49 -1.83 -1.51
C LEU A 105 1.72 -3.09 -0.67
N GLU A 106 2.25 -4.17 -1.26
CA GLU A 106 2.64 -5.41 -0.57
C GLU A 106 3.67 -5.13 0.53
N PHE A 107 4.69 -4.32 0.24
CA PHE A 107 5.65 -3.85 1.25
C PHE A 107 4.94 -3.15 2.42
N THR A 108 4.02 -2.23 2.10
CA THR A 108 3.31 -1.44 3.12
C THR A 108 2.43 -2.33 4.00
N VAL A 109 1.68 -3.26 3.38
CA VAL A 109 0.85 -4.25 4.06
C VAL A 109 1.70 -5.13 4.97
N HIS A 110 2.83 -5.65 4.48
CA HIS A 110 3.71 -6.50 5.27
C HIS A 110 4.28 -5.76 6.48
N PHE A 111 4.68 -4.50 6.31
CA PHE A 111 5.17 -3.67 7.42
C PHE A 111 4.08 -3.41 8.48
N MET A 112 2.86 -3.04 8.05
CA MET A 112 1.74 -2.77 8.97
C MET A 112 1.28 -4.05 9.71
N ASN A 113 1.22 -5.18 9.01
CA ASN A 113 0.94 -6.47 9.63
C ASN A 113 2.00 -6.86 10.65
N GLY A 114 3.28 -6.55 10.38
CA GLY A 114 4.37 -6.72 11.35
C GLY A 114 4.11 -5.94 12.64
N ILE A 115 3.78 -4.65 12.53
CA ILE A 115 3.51 -3.77 13.68
C ILE A 115 2.36 -4.32 14.53
N CYS A 116 1.25 -4.70 13.88
CA CYS A 116 0.08 -5.25 14.56
C CYS A 116 0.40 -6.59 15.23
N SER A 117 1.18 -7.45 14.57
CA SER A 117 1.53 -8.78 15.11
C SER A 117 2.44 -8.70 16.33
N GLU A 118 3.37 -7.73 16.39
CA GLU A 118 4.15 -7.48 17.61
C GLU A 118 3.26 -7.02 18.76
N PHE A 119 2.35 -6.09 18.49
CA PHE A 119 1.42 -5.60 19.51
C PHE A 119 0.54 -6.73 20.08
N GLU A 120 -0.01 -7.58 19.21
CA GLU A 120 -0.83 -8.74 19.61
C GLU A 120 -0.05 -9.75 20.48
N LYS A 121 1.26 -9.88 20.25
CA LYS A 121 2.15 -10.73 21.05
C LYS A 121 2.64 -10.07 22.33
N SER A 122 2.21 -8.83 22.61
CA SER A 122 2.76 -7.99 23.69
C SER A 122 4.28 -7.78 23.57
N GLU A 123 4.82 -7.86 22.35
CA GLU A 123 6.19 -7.49 22.01
C GLU A 123 6.20 -5.98 21.73
N SER A 124 6.95 -5.20 22.50
CA SER A 124 7.01 -3.75 22.32
C SER A 124 8.45 -3.28 22.15
N PHE A 125 8.90 -3.30 20.89
CA PHE A 125 10.13 -2.65 20.48
C PHE A 125 9.80 -1.22 20.03
N ASP A 126 10.49 -0.23 20.59
CA ASP A 126 10.29 1.17 20.16
C ASP A 126 10.87 1.38 18.75
N LYS A 127 11.97 0.73 18.39
CA LYS A 127 12.48 0.75 17.02
C LYS A 127 11.67 -0.18 16.12
N LEU A 128 11.36 0.29 14.91
CA LEU A 128 10.56 -0.44 13.90
C LEU A 128 11.35 -0.77 12.62
N ASP A 129 12.66 -0.48 12.58
CA ASP A 129 13.48 -0.67 11.38
C ASP A 129 13.68 -2.13 11.01
N HIS A 130 13.58 -3.06 11.97
CA HIS A 130 13.59 -4.50 11.70
C HIS A 130 12.34 -4.95 10.94
N LEU A 131 11.15 -4.45 11.28
CA LEU A 131 9.91 -4.75 10.55
C LEU A 131 9.96 -4.22 9.12
N ALA A 132 10.47 -2.99 8.94
CA ALA A 132 10.63 -2.42 7.60
C ALA A 132 11.70 -3.16 6.79
N THR A 133 12.78 -3.63 7.43
CA THR A 133 13.79 -4.49 6.79
C THR A 133 13.18 -5.80 6.31
N GLU A 134 12.37 -6.44 7.16
CA GLU A 134 11.71 -7.71 6.84
C GLU A 134 10.73 -7.54 5.68
N ALA A 135 9.83 -6.56 5.77
CA ALA A 135 8.89 -6.25 4.70
C ALA A 135 9.61 -6.01 3.37
N TYR A 136 10.75 -5.30 3.37
CA TYR A 136 11.54 -5.05 2.18
C TYR A 136 12.16 -6.32 1.58
N ASN A 137 12.76 -7.15 2.43
CA ASN A 137 13.38 -8.40 2.00
C ASN A 137 12.36 -9.34 1.34
N SER A 138 11.15 -9.40 1.88
CA SER A 138 10.08 -10.29 1.44
C SER A 138 9.31 -9.80 0.21
N THR A 139 9.49 -8.53 -0.20
CA THR A 139 8.70 -7.94 -1.30
C THR A 139 9.57 -7.31 -2.38
N LEU A 140 10.21 -6.18 -2.11
CA LEU A 140 10.85 -5.33 -3.12
C LEU A 140 12.30 -5.70 -3.43
N LYS A 141 13.03 -6.26 -2.46
CA LYS A 141 14.49 -6.45 -2.57
C LYS A 141 14.92 -7.26 -3.79
N ILE A 142 14.17 -8.31 -4.13
CA ILE A 142 14.47 -9.19 -5.27
C ILE A 142 14.41 -8.42 -6.60
N TYR A 143 13.60 -7.37 -6.67
CA TYR A 143 13.40 -6.53 -7.85
C TYR A 143 14.30 -5.28 -7.88
N HIS A 144 15.10 -5.04 -6.84
CA HIS A 144 16.01 -3.90 -6.79
C HIS A 144 17.46 -4.32 -7.08
N MET A 145 18.15 -3.57 -7.93
CA MET A 145 19.60 -3.61 -8.14
C MET A 145 20.34 -2.96 -6.97
N TRP A 146 21.65 -3.18 -6.91
CA TRP A 146 22.49 -2.79 -5.76
C TRP A 146 22.35 -1.31 -5.38
N LEU A 147 22.18 -0.41 -6.36
CA LEU A 147 22.04 1.02 -6.12
C LEU A 147 20.73 1.33 -5.38
N VAL A 148 19.60 0.82 -5.87
CA VAL A 148 18.29 1.01 -5.23
C VAL A 148 18.24 0.31 -3.87
N GLN A 149 18.86 -0.86 -3.74
CA GLN A 149 19.00 -1.52 -2.44
C GLN A 149 19.73 -0.66 -1.41
N ASN A 150 20.77 0.09 -1.80
CA ASN A 150 21.47 0.98 -0.88
C ASN A 150 20.66 2.22 -0.51
N VAL A 151 19.87 2.77 -1.43
CA VAL A 151 18.91 3.84 -1.11
C VAL A 151 17.89 3.33 -0.09
N PHE A 152 17.38 2.11 -0.27
CA PHE A 152 16.36 1.56 0.63
C PHE A 152 16.88 1.31 2.06
N LYS A 153 18.18 1.00 2.23
CA LYS A 153 18.79 0.91 3.58
C LYS A 153 18.66 2.23 4.35
N VAL A 154 18.78 3.37 3.68
CA VAL A 154 18.60 4.70 4.29
C VAL A 154 17.13 4.95 4.62
N VAL A 155 16.22 4.56 3.72
CA VAL A 155 14.77 4.67 3.93
C VAL A 155 14.33 3.89 5.18
N VAL A 156 14.75 2.62 5.31
CA VAL A 156 14.44 1.77 6.46
C VAL A 156 14.94 2.36 7.78
N LYS A 157 16.15 2.94 7.79
CA LYS A 157 16.70 3.59 8.98
C LYS A 157 16.01 4.90 9.35
N SER A 158 15.20 5.44 8.45
CA SER A 158 14.44 6.68 8.66
C SER A 158 13.03 6.44 9.18
N VAL A 159 12.59 5.17 9.30
CA VAL A 159 11.30 4.81 9.87
C VAL A 159 11.20 5.37 11.29
N PRO A 160 10.10 6.07 11.65
CA PRO A 160 9.90 6.58 12.99
C PRO A 160 9.85 5.43 14.00
N ASN A 161 10.25 5.70 15.24
CA ASN A 161 9.98 4.78 16.33
C ASN A 161 8.47 4.65 16.58
N ARG A 162 8.05 3.58 17.27
CA ARG A 162 6.64 3.25 17.53
C ARG A 162 5.89 4.41 18.14
N THR A 163 6.46 5.04 19.16
CA THR A 163 5.86 6.19 19.85
C THR A 163 5.56 7.34 18.87
N ASN A 164 6.53 7.70 18.02
CA ASN A 164 6.35 8.78 17.05
C ASN A 164 5.40 8.37 15.92
N LEU A 165 5.43 7.12 15.47
CA LEU A 165 4.53 6.61 14.44
C LEU A 165 3.07 6.66 14.92
N VAL A 166 2.78 6.14 16.11
CA VAL A 166 1.44 6.15 16.70
C VAL A 166 0.95 7.59 16.85
N LYS A 167 1.78 8.48 17.41
CA LYS A 167 1.46 9.90 17.53
C LYS A 167 1.17 10.56 16.17
N ALA A 168 1.97 10.24 15.15
CA ALA A 168 1.78 10.77 13.80
C ALA A 168 0.46 10.28 13.18
N LEU A 169 0.10 9.00 13.38
CA LEU A 169 -1.16 8.42 12.92
C LEU A 169 -2.38 8.94 13.70
N TYR A 170 -2.19 9.52 14.88
CA TYR A 170 -3.16 10.32 15.62
C TYR A 170 -3.00 11.83 15.39
N PHE A 171 -2.50 12.23 14.22
CA PHE A 171 -2.38 13.63 13.80
C PHE A 171 -1.58 14.52 14.77
N GLY A 172 -0.54 13.95 15.38
CA GLY A 172 0.33 14.64 16.33
C GLY A 172 -0.14 14.55 17.79
N SER A 173 -1.23 13.84 18.07
CA SER A 173 -1.76 13.65 19.43
C SER A 173 -1.45 12.25 19.97
N PRO A 174 -1.37 12.04 21.29
CA PRO A 174 -1.37 10.69 21.85
C PRO A 174 -2.68 9.97 21.52
N GLY A 175 -2.64 8.65 21.38
CA GLY A 175 -3.83 7.84 21.20
C GLY A 175 -3.60 6.36 21.51
N PRO A 176 -4.67 5.59 21.75
CA PRO A 176 -4.58 4.20 22.16
C PRO A 176 -4.15 3.28 21.01
N GLU A 177 -3.03 2.58 21.18
CA GLU A 177 -2.50 1.64 20.17
C GLU A 177 -3.52 0.57 19.76
N GLU A 178 -4.31 0.06 20.71
CA GLU A 178 -5.32 -0.98 20.44
C GLU A 178 -6.35 -0.52 19.40
N ALA A 179 -6.89 0.69 19.54
CA ALA A 179 -7.87 1.21 18.59
C ALA A 179 -7.23 1.49 17.22
N LEU A 180 -6.02 2.06 17.21
CA LEU A 180 -5.27 2.28 15.97
C LEU A 180 -5.03 0.97 15.22
N TYR A 181 -4.54 -0.07 15.90
CA TYR A 181 -4.21 -1.32 15.24
C TYR A 181 -5.44 -2.13 14.82
N ARG A 182 -6.57 -2.00 15.52
CA ARG A 182 -7.86 -2.49 15.02
C ARG A 182 -8.22 -1.86 13.67
N ASP A 183 -8.06 -0.55 13.54
CA ASP A 183 -8.38 0.16 12.30
C ASP A 183 -7.39 -0.16 11.18
N VAL A 184 -6.09 -0.27 11.51
CA VAL A 184 -5.05 -0.76 10.60
C VAL A 184 -5.42 -2.14 10.07
N ARG A 185 -5.78 -3.09 10.95
CA ARG A 185 -6.17 -4.46 10.54
C ARG A 185 -7.36 -4.45 9.60
N SER A 186 -8.42 -3.71 9.94
CA SER A 186 -9.61 -3.60 9.09
C SER A 186 -9.27 -3.06 7.69
N TYR A 187 -8.45 -2.00 7.64
CA TYR A 187 -8.04 -1.39 6.39
C TYR A 187 -7.11 -2.28 5.57
N VAL A 188 -6.10 -2.89 6.21
CA VAL A 188 -5.13 -3.77 5.55
C VAL A 188 -5.81 -5.02 5.00
N GLN A 189 -6.74 -5.65 5.72
CA GLN A 189 -7.50 -6.81 5.23
C GLN A 189 -8.30 -6.49 3.95
N ARG A 190 -8.84 -5.27 3.85
CA ARG A 190 -9.53 -4.80 2.65
C ARG A 190 -8.58 -4.61 1.48
N LEU A 191 -7.39 -4.04 1.71
CA LEU A 191 -6.35 -3.91 0.70
C LEU A 191 -5.81 -5.29 0.25
N GLU A 192 -5.58 -6.21 1.19
CA GLU A 192 -5.10 -7.57 0.90
C GLU A 192 -6.03 -8.32 -0.06
N LYS A 193 -7.36 -8.17 0.07
CA LYS A 193 -8.31 -8.75 -0.90
C LYS A 193 -8.13 -8.22 -2.31
N ASN A 194 -7.84 -6.93 -2.47
CA ASN A 194 -7.55 -6.33 -3.77
C ASN A 194 -6.20 -6.83 -4.30
N LEU A 195 -5.16 -6.86 -3.45
CA LEU A 195 -3.84 -7.36 -3.82
C LEU A 195 -3.90 -8.83 -4.23
N ALA A 196 -4.68 -9.67 -3.56
CA ALA A 196 -4.84 -11.09 -3.91
C ALA A 196 -5.34 -11.26 -5.36
N VAL A 197 -6.35 -10.48 -5.77
CA VAL A 197 -6.84 -10.47 -7.15
C VAL A 197 -5.76 -9.99 -8.12
N ILE A 198 -5.03 -8.91 -7.78
CA ILE A 198 -3.98 -8.38 -8.66
C ILE A 198 -2.85 -9.41 -8.80
N VAL A 199 -2.41 -10.04 -7.71
CA VAL A 199 -1.38 -11.10 -7.71
C VAL A 199 -1.83 -12.25 -8.59
N GLN A 200 -3.02 -12.79 -8.34
CA GLN A 200 -3.58 -13.90 -9.13
C GLN A 200 -3.63 -13.55 -10.62
N MET A 201 -4.15 -12.36 -10.95
CA MET A 201 -4.23 -11.87 -12.33
C MET A 201 -2.86 -11.77 -13.00
N TYR A 202 -1.84 -11.27 -12.29
CA TYR A 202 -0.48 -11.13 -12.82
C TYR A 202 0.21 -12.48 -13.03
N ASP A 203 -0.01 -13.42 -12.11
CA ASP A 203 0.57 -14.76 -12.20
C ASP A 203 -0.09 -15.57 -13.32
N GLU A 204 -1.43 -15.56 -13.40
CA GLU A 204 -2.19 -16.26 -14.46
C GLU A 204 -1.86 -15.74 -15.87
N TRP A 205 -1.56 -14.45 -16.00
CA TRP A 205 -1.29 -13.82 -17.29
C TRP A 205 0.20 -13.67 -17.60
N GLY A 206 1.09 -14.16 -16.73
CA GLY A 206 2.55 -14.09 -16.92
C GLY A 206 3.10 -12.66 -16.95
N LEU A 207 2.46 -11.73 -16.23
CA LEU A 207 2.82 -10.30 -16.19
C LEU A 207 3.78 -9.95 -15.05
N ASN A 208 4.06 -10.89 -14.15
CA ASN A 208 4.94 -10.68 -13.00
C ASN A 208 6.42 -10.72 -13.40
N SER A 209 6.90 -9.65 -14.03
CA SER A 209 8.27 -9.56 -14.56
C SER A 209 9.33 -9.53 -13.45
N ASP A 210 10.35 -10.38 -13.56
CA ASP A 210 11.54 -10.40 -12.68
C ASP A 210 12.57 -9.30 -13.01
N LYS A 211 12.25 -8.38 -13.93
CA LYS A 211 13.14 -7.28 -14.28
C LYS A 211 13.44 -6.43 -13.05
N ARG A 212 14.74 -6.18 -12.85
CA ARG A 212 15.26 -5.42 -11.70
C ARG A 212 15.52 -3.96 -12.07
N VAL A 213 15.33 -3.06 -11.11
CA VAL A 213 15.59 -1.60 -11.21
C VAL A 213 16.64 -1.11 -10.24
#